data_AF-A0A7U9SML3-F1
#
_entry.id   AF-A0A7U9SML3-F1
#
_cell.length_a   1.000
_cell.length_b   1.000
_cell.length_c   1.000
_cell.angle_alpha   90.00
_cell.angle_beta   90.00
_cell.angle_gamma   90.00
#
_symmetry.space_group_name_H-M   'P 1'
#
loop_
_entity.id
_entity.type
_entity.pdbx_description
1 polymer ?
#
loop_
_entity_poly.entity_id
_entity_poly.type
_entity_poly.pdbx_seq_one_letter_code
_entity_poly.pdbx_strand_id
1 'polypeptide(L)'
;MRSSYENFLRRLCQYRVYLNLTQEETGNKLGITQSQFSKMELGKVIVPNKALALLSAMGWDINFLFTGKKSHASVSELGILVDGEGQDYRKLLGIIALFLEQGIEKCADQVSLEARCEIEILKRRAEGGASESVLYEIRKIAGIAQIPMAEKLGVNIKKYRMLEKKQTAPDAELLLRIYEVTGCKPSLLLDNGHVEKMIIDELWGQLTLPVQKEILALAKQVDCFFKM
;
A
#
# COMPACT_ATOMS: atom_id res chain seq x y z
N MET A 1 11.03 1.72 -17.90
CA MET A 1 11.20 2.69 -16.79
C MET A 1 10.73 4.10 -17.17
N ARG A 2 11.26 4.76 -18.24
CA ARG A 2 10.77 6.10 -18.66
C ARG A 2 9.25 6.15 -18.90
N SER A 3 8.67 5.16 -19.57
CA SER A 3 7.22 5.11 -19.84
C SER A 3 6.35 5.02 -18.58
N SER A 4 6.75 4.23 -17.58
CA SER A 4 5.96 4.05 -16.35
C SER A 4 5.92 5.33 -15.51
N TYR A 5 7.07 6.02 -15.37
CA TYR A 5 7.14 7.26 -14.61
C TYR A 5 6.43 8.42 -15.35
N GLU A 6 6.58 8.51 -16.67
CA GLU A 6 5.82 9.45 -17.51
C GLU A 6 4.31 9.24 -17.38
N ASN A 7 3.86 7.98 -17.32
CA ASN A 7 2.45 7.67 -17.07
C ASN A 7 1.99 8.14 -15.68
N PHE A 8 2.82 7.99 -14.65
CA PHE A 8 2.56 8.54 -13.32
C PHE A 8 2.41 10.07 -13.37
N LEU A 9 3.33 10.77 -14.02
CA LEU A 9 3.29 12.24 -14.15
C LEU A 9 2.05 12.71 -14.93
N ARG A 10 1.70 12.00 -16.00
CA ARG A 10 0.48 12.28 -16.77
C ARG A 10 -0.77 12.12 -15.89
N ARG A 11 -0.85 11.04 -15.10
CA ARG A 11 -1.97 10.83 -14.17
C ARG A 11 -1.98 11.86 -13.05
N LEU A 12 -0.83 12.29 -12.54
CA LEU A 12 -0.71 13.36 -11.55
C LEU A 12 -1.35 14.67 -12.07
N CYS A 13 -0.98 15.07 -13.28
CA CYS A 13 -1.53 16.26 -13.93
C CYS A 13 -3.04 16.12 -14.19
N GLN A 14 -3.48 14.97 -14.73
CA GLN A 14 -4.89 14.69 -14.98
C GLN A 14 -5.73 14.70 -13.69
N TYR A 15 -5.22 14.09 -12.62
CA TYR A 15 -5.90 14.02 -11.32
C TYR A 15 -6.01 15.41 -10.68
N ARG A 16 -4.97 16.24 -10.80
CA ARG A 16 -5.04 17.65 -10.38
C ARG A 16 -6.13 18.42 -11.11
N VAL A 17 -6.18 18.30 -12.44
CA VAL A 17 -7.20 18.96 -13.28
C VAL A 17 -8.60 18.44 -12.94
N TYR A 18 -8.75 17.13 -12.72
CA TYR A 18 -10.01 16.52 -12.29
C TYR A 18 -10.51 17.10 -10.95
N LEU A 19 -9.61 17.43 -10.02
CA LEU A 19 -9.94 18.09 -8.76
C LEU A 19 -10.15 19.62 -8.90
N ASN A 20 -10.10 20.16 -10.11
CA ASN A 20 -10.17 21.59 -10.41
C ASN A 20 -9.12 22.43 -9.67
N LEU A 21 -7.93 21.88 -9.46
CA LEU A 21 -6.84 22.57 -8.77
C LEU A 21 -5.82 23.16 -9.76
N THR A 22 -5.35 24.37 -9.47
CA THR A 22 -4.22 24.97 -10.17
C THR A 22 -2.89 24.42 -9.65
N GLN A 23 -1.82 24.61 -10.43
CA GLN A 23 -0.46 24.28 -9.98
C GLN A 23 -0.03 25.11 -8.76
N GLU A 24 -0.52 26.34 -8.67
CA GLU A 24 -0.25 27.23 -7.54
C GLU A 24 -0.95 26.75 -6.26
N GLU A 25 -2.25 26.46 -6.34
CA GLU A 25 -3.00 25.93 -5.20
C GLU A 25 -2.41 24.60 -4.71
N THR A 26 -2.05 23.72 -5.64
CA THR A 26 -1.43 22.42 -5.29
C THR A 26 -0.05 22.63 -4.68
N GLY A 27 0.78 23.51 -5.26
CA GLY A 27 2.08 23.87 -4.69
C GLY A 27 1.95 24.41 -3.27
N ASN A 28 1.03 25.36 -3.05
CA ASN A 28 0.77 25.94 -1.74
C ASN A 28 0.36 24.89 -0.71
N LYS A 29 -0.52 23.96 -1.06
CA LYS A 29 -0.92 22.84 -0.18
C LYS A 29 0.24 21.88 0.13
N LEU A 30 1.20 21.75 -0.79
CA LEU A 30 2.41 20.94 -0.60
C LEU A 30 3.55 21.72 0.10
N GLY A 31 3.36 23.01 0.39
CA GLY A 31 4.40 23.88 0.96
C GLY A 31 5.55 24.16 0.00
N ILE A 32 5.29 24.16 -1.31
CA ILE A 32 6.27 24.44 -2.36
C ILE A 32 5.74 25.51 -3.32
N THR A 33 6.64 26.13 -4.08
CA THR A 33 6.24 27.12 -5.09
C THR A 33 5.55 26.47 -6.29
N GLN A 34 4.69 27.23 -6.98
CA GLN A 34 4.09 26.83 -8.26
C GLN A 34 5.14 26.35 -9.27
N SER A 35 6.29 27.04 -9.36
CA SER A 35 7.39 26.68 -10.26
C SER A 35 8.01 25.33 -9.92
N GLN A 36 8.19 25.02 -8.63
CA GLN A 36 8.69 23.71 -8.21
C GLN A 36 7.71 22.60 -8.56
N PHE A 37 6.42 22.80 -8.31
CA PHE A 37 5.39 21.82 -8.67
C PHE A 37 5.30 21.61 -10.20
N SER A 38 5.38 22.70 -10.99
CA SER A 38 5.44 22.63 -12.45
C SER A 38 6.63 21.78 -12.94
N LYS A 39 7.81 21.95 -12.33
CA LYS A 39 9.00 21.12 -12.64
C LYS A 39 8.78 19.65 -12.29
N MET A 40 8.00 19.34 -11.25
CA MET A 40 7.62 17.97 -10.91
C MET A 40 6.70 17.36 -11.97
N GLU A 41 5.62 18.06 -12.36
CA GLU A 41 4.70 17.57 -13.40
C GLU A 41 5.39 17.35 -14.76
N LEU A 42 6.37 18.19 -15.08
CA LEU A 42 7.17 18.07 -16.30
C LEU A 42 8.27 17.00 -16.21
N GLY A 43 8.44 16.34 -15.06
CA GLY A 43 9.48 15.33 -14.84
C GLY A 43 10.90 15.89 -14.76
N LYS A 44 11.07 17.21 -14.63
CA LYS A 44 12.38 17.85 -14.44
C LYS A 44 12.93 17.64 -13.04
N VAL A 45 12.04 17.38 -12.08
CA VAL A 45 12.37 17.06 -10.68
C VAL A 45 11.56 15.85 -10.28
N ILE A 46 12.20 14.84 -9.69
CA ILE A 46 11.52 13.64 -9.18
C ILE A 46 10.64 14.05 -7.99
N VAL A 47 9.39 13.58 -7.99
CA VAL A 47 8.45 13.79 -6.88
C VAL A 47 8.98 13.12 -5.61
N PRO A 48 9.29 13.89 -4.54
CA PRO A 48 9.81 13.34 -3.30
C PRO A 48 8.71 12.68 -2.47
N ASN A 49 9.11 11.75 -1.58
CA ASN A 49 8.18 11.05 -0.69
C ASN A 49 7.28 12.00 0.12
N LYS A 50 7.85 13.08 0.66
CA LYS A 50 7.11 14.08 1.44
C LYS A 50 5.93 14.67 0.67
N ALA A 51 6.11 14.94 -0.63
CA ALA A 51 5.01 15.43 -1.46
C ALA A 51 3.91 14.36 -1.61
N LEU A 52 4.29 13.10 -1.81
CA LEU A 52 3.33 11.99 -1.90
C LEU A 52 2.55 11.77 -0.59
N ALA A 53 3.23 11.85 0.56
CA ALA A 53 2.59 11.74 1.87
C ALA A 53 1.58 12.88 2.08
N LEU A 54 1.92 14.11 1.70
CA LEU A 54 0.99 15.25 1.77
C LEU A 54 -0.19 15.09 0.81
N LEU A 55 0.04 14.63 -0.43
CA LEU A 55 -1.04 14.33 -1.37
C LEU A 55 -1.97 13.24 -0.81
N SER A 56 -1.42 12.19 -0.20
CA SER A 56 -2.19 11.13 0.45
C SER A 56 -3.03 11.70 1.60
N ALA A 57 -2.46 12.56 2.43
CA ALA A 57 -3.17 13.23 3.53
C ALA A 57 -4.28 14.17 3.04
N MET A 58 -4.14 14.73 1.84
CA MET A 58 -5.19 15.51 1.16
C MET A 58 -6.30 14.64 0.54
N GLY A 59 -6.23 13.31 0.67
CA GLY A 59 -7.21 12.37 0.12
C GLY A 59 -6.98 12.03 -1.36
N TRP A 60 -5.78 12.26 -1.91
CA TRP A 60 -5.48 11.82 -3.26
C TRP A 60 -5.25 10.31 -3.29
N ASP A 61 -5.78 9.65 -4.32
CA ASP A 61 -5.56 8.23 -4.54
C ASP A 61 -4.15 8.01 -5.12
N ILE A 62 -3.18 7.85 -4.22
CA ILE A 62 -1.78 7.58 -4.59
C ILE A 62 -1.68 6.28 -5.40
N ASN A 63 -2.44 5.25 -5.07
CA ASN A 63 -2.37 3.99 -5.81
C ASN A 63 -2.83 4.17 -7.25
N PHE A 64 -3.86 4.96 -7.50
CA PHE A 64 -4.27 5.33 -8.85
C PHE A 64 -3.18 6.07 -9.62
N LEU A 65 -2.48 7.02 -8.98
CA LEU A 65 -1.40 7.75 -9.65
C LEU A 65 -0.31 6.81 -10.17
N PHE A 66 0.04 5.77 -9.42
CA PHE A 66 1.09 4.83 -9.78
C PHE A 66 0.62 3.69 -10.68
N THR A 67 -0.56 3.13 -10.40
CA THR A 67 -1.05 1.90 -11.06
C THR A 67 -2.04 2.17 -12.19
N GLY A 68 -2.74 3.32 -12.15
CA GLY A 68 -3.88 3.62 -13.02
C GLY A 68 -5.18 2.91 -12.63
N LYS A 69 -5.17 2.08 -11.57
CA LYS A 69 -6.34 1.41 -11.02
C LYS A 69 -6.85 2.22 -9.83
N LYS A 70 -8.14 2.55 -9.81
CA LYS A 70 -8.73 3.22 -8.65
C LYS A 70 -8.69 2.28 -7.46
N SER A 71 -8.29 2.78 -6.30
CA SER A 71 -8.46 2.06 -5.04
C SER A 71 -9.95 1.98 -4.74
N HIS A 72 -10.46 0.76 -4.56
CA HIS A 72 -11.86 0.48 -4.20
C HIS A 72 -11.96 0.15 -2.71
N ALA A 73 -11.12 0.76 -1.88
CA ALA A 73 -11.17 0.60 -0.43
C ALA A 73 -12.59 0.93 0.06
N SER A 74 -13.27 -0.10 0.54
CA SER A 74 -14.57 0.01 1.19
C SER A 74 -14.34 -0.23 2.66
N VAL A 75 -14.93 0.61 3.51
CA VAL A 75 -14.80 0.46 4.96
C VAL A 75 -15.33 -0.92 5.33
N SER A 76 -14.43 -1.81 5.71
CA SER A 76 -14.79 -3.17 6.07
C SER A 76 -15.24 -3.21 7.53
N GLU A 77 -16.29 -3.98 7.80
CA GLU A 77 -16.63 -4.33 9.20
C GLU A 77 -15.53 -5.19 9.84
N LEU A 78 -14.70 -5.86 9.03
CA LEU A 78 -13.54 -6.61 9.51
C LEU A 78 -12.46 -5.71 10.11
N GLY A 79 -12.21 -4.53 9.53
CA GLY A 79 -11.25 -3.57 10.07
C GLY A 79 -11.61 -3.06 11.47
N ILE A 80 -12.90 -3.13 11.85
CA ILE A 80 -13.37 -2.81 13.21
C ILE A 80 -13.09 -3.96 14.18
N LEU A 81 -13.18 -5.22 13.73
CA LEU A 81 -12.85 -6.40 14.53
C LEU A 81 -11.35 -6.49 14.82
N VAL A 82 -10.53 -5.93 13.94
CA VAL A 82 -9.05 -5.94 13.98
C VAL A 82 -8.52 -4.63 14.56
N ASP A 83 -9.04 -4.21 15.71
CA ASP A 83 -8.54 -3.05 16.45
C ASP A 83 -8.08 -3.49 17.84
N GLY A 84 -6.77 -3.77 17.97
CA GLY A 84 -6.20 -4.24 19.22
C GLY A 84 -4.73 -4.66 19.11
N GLU A 85 -4.17 -5.03 20.25
CA GLU A 85 -2.81 -5.55 20.36
C GLU A 85 -2.81 -6.88 21.12
N GLY A 86 -1.85 -7.75 20.82
CA GLY A 86 -1.65 -8.99 21.56
C GLY A 86 -1.78 -10.26 20.73
N GLN A 87 -1.75 -11.40 21.41
CA GLN A 87 -1.70 -12.71 20.76
C GLN A 87 -3.02 -13.07 20.09
N ASP A 88 -4.16 -12.74 20.69
CA ASP A 88 -5.48 -13.07 20.12
C ASP A 88 -5.82 -12.21 18.92
N TYR A 89 -5.43 -10.93 18.94
CA TYR A 89 -5.43 -10.05 17.77
C TYR A 89 -4.66 -10.69 16.60
N ARG A 90 -3.44 -11.18 16.84
CA ARG A 90 -2.60 -11.80 15.81
C ARG A 90 -3.23 -13.07 15.23
N LYS A 91 -3.83 -13.91 16.08
CA LYS A 91 -4.58 -15.10 15.63
C LYS A 91 -5.76 -14.69 14.75
N LEU A 92 -6.54 -13.70 15.19
CA LEU A 92 -7.69 -13.19 14.43
C LEU A 92 -7.25 -12.60 13.08
N LEU A 93 -6.17 -11.83 13.06
CA LEU A 93 -5.57 -11.28 11.84
C LEU A 93 -5.18 -12.38 10.86
N GLY A 94 -4.55 -13.46 11.34
CA GLY A 94 -4.19 -14.61 10.52
C GLY A 94 -5.39 -15.32 9.92
N ILE A 95 -6.46 -15.48 10.70
CA ILE A 95 -7.72 -16.08 10.23
C ILE A 95 -8.40 -15.18 9.20
N ILE A 96 -8.41 -13.86 9.43
CA ILE A 96 -8.97 -12.90 8.47
C ILE A 96 -8.17 -12.92 7.17
N ALA A 97 -6.84 -12.99 7.22
CA ALA A 97 -6.01 -13.13 6.02
C ALA A 97 -6.37 -14.38 5.21
N LEU A 98 -6.61 -15.52 5.87
CA LEU A 98 -7.07 -16.75 5.21
C LEU A 98 -8.46 -16.60 4.58
N PHE A 99 -9.41 -15.97 5.30
CA PHE A 99 -10.75 -15.73 4.75
C PHE A 99 -10.72 -14.81 3.54
N LEU A 100 -9.91 -13.75 3.58
CA LEU A 100 -9.74 -12.84 2.45
C LEU A 100 -9.11 -13.56 1.25
N GLU A 101 -8.08 -14.37 1.47
CA GLU A 101 -7.46 -15.19 0.41
C GLU A 101 -8.48 -16.11 -0.26
N GLN A 102 -9.22 -16.89 0.53
CA GLN A 102 -10.28 -17.78 0.03
C GLN A 102 -11.41 -17.01 -0.65
N GLY A 103 -11.77 -15.83 -0.13
CA GLY A 103 -12.78 -14.96 -0.72
C GLY A 103 -12.39 -14.46 -2.10
N ILE A 104 -11.12 -14.07 -2.27
CA ILE A 104 -10.59 -13.58 -3.55
C ILE A 104 -10.51 -14.73 -4.55
N GLU A 105 -10.05 -15.91 -4.14
CA GLU A 105 -10.04 -17.11 -4.99
C GLU A 105 -11.45 -17.51 -5.47
N LYS A 106 -12.50 -17.28 -4.65
CA LYS A 106 -13.89 -17.47 -5.06
C LYS A 106 -14.40 -16.41 -6.04
N CYS A 107 -13.87 -15.19 -5.99
CA CYS A 107 -14.38 -14.05 -6.77
C CYS A 107 -13.61 -13.81 -8.08
N ALA A 108 -12.38 -14.30 -8.20
CA ALA A 108 -11.50 -14.04 -9.33
C ALA A 108 -10.83 -15.33 -9.83
N ASP A 109 -10.69 -15.46 -11.15
CA ASP A 109 -10.03 -16.60 -11.79
C ASP A 109 -8.54 -16.72 -11.40
N GLN A 110 -7.88 -15.58 -11.14
CA GLN A 110 -6.50 -15.51 -10.67
C GLN A 110 -6.31 -14.38 -9.66
N VAL A 111 -5.64 -14.69 -8.55
CA VAL A 111 -5.26 -13.70 -7.54
C VAL A 111 -4.22 -12.75 -8.14
N SER A 112 -4.49 -11.44 -8.11
CA SER A 112 -3.56 -10.42 -8.61
C SER A 112 -2.26 -10.40 -7.81
N LEU A 113 -1.17 -9.93 -8.43
CA LEU A 113 0.12 -9.79 -7.74
C LEU A 113 -0.02 -8.85 -6.52
N GLU A 114 -0.82 -7.79 -6.66
CA GLU A 114 -1.12 -6.86 -5.58
C GLU A 114 -1.84 -7.54 -4.41
N ALA A 115 -2.95 -8.24 -4.69
CA ALA A 115 -3.73 -8.93 -3.66
C ALA A 115 -2.88 -10.00 -2.95
N ARG A 116 -2.05 -10.73 -3.70
CA ARG A 116 -1.11 -11.71 -3.13
C ARG A 116 -0.10 -11.05 -2.20
N CYS A 117 0.52 -9.94 -2.62
CA CYS A 117 1.47 -9.20 -1.77
C CYS A 117 0.80 -8.71 -0.47
N GLU A 118 -0.41 -8.17 -0.58
CA GLU A 118 -1.22 -7.67 0.53
C GLU A 118 -1.59 -8.78 1.53
N ILE A 119 -2.09 -9.93 1.06
CA ILE A 119 -2.41 -11.10 1.88
C ILE A 119 -1.16 -11.60 2.63
N GLU A 120 -0.02 -11.72 1.95
CA GLU A 120 1.21 -12.21 2.57
C GLU A 120 1.76 -11.25 3.63
N ILE A 121 1.55 -9.94 3.47
CA ILE A 121 1.86 -8.96 4.52
C ILE A 121 0.99 -9.22 5.77
N LEU A 122 -0.32 -9.44 5.60
CA LEU A 122 -1.21 -9.76 6.73
C LEU A 122 -0.79 -11.05 7.45
N LYS A 123 -0.54 -12.14 6.71
CA LYS A 123 -0.10 -13.43 7.26
C LYS A 123 1.20 -13.28 8.05
N ARG A 124 2.18 -12.56 7.48
CA ARG A 124 3.45 -12.29 8.16
C ARG A 124 3.27 -11.52 9.46
N ARG A 125 2.39 -10.54 9.50
CA ARG A 125 2.11 -9.76 10.72
C ARG A 125 1.37 -10.58 11.77
N ALA A 126 0.52 -11.51 11.34
CA ALA A 126 -0.13 -12.47 12.22
C ALA A 126 0.86 -13.44 12.90
N GLU A 127 1.94 -13.86 12.20
CA GLU A 127 3.02 -14.66 12.81
C GLU A 127 3.74 -13.91 13.95
N GLY A 128 3.69 -12.57 13.93
CA GLY A 128 4.33 -11.71 14.91
C GLY A 128 5.84 -11.51 14.67
N GLY A 129 6.46 -10.77 15.59
CA GLY A 129 7.87 -10.38 15.53
C GLY A 129 8.07 -8.88 15.31
N ALA A 130 9.32 -8.44 15.40
CA ALA A 130 9.68 -7.05 15.12
C ALA A 130 9.55 -6.78 13.62
N SER A 131 8.48 -6.07 13.23
CA SER A 131 8.40 -5.48 11.90
C SER A 131 9.10 -4.13 11.92
N GLU A 132 10.19 -4.00 11.16
CA GLU A 132 10.88 -2.71 10.99
C GLU A 132 10.16 -1.83 9.96
N SER A 133 9.61 -2.43 8.91
CA SER A 133 8.88 -1.72 7.84
C SER A 133 8.15 -2.69 6.90
N VAL A 134 7.21 -2.15 6.12
CA VAL A 134 6.57 -2.87 5.01
C VAL A 134 7.61 -3.36 3.98
N LEU A 135 8.66 -2.58 3.71
CA LEU A 135 9.72 -3.02 2.79
C LEU A 135 10.49 -4.24 3.31
N TYR A 136 10.75 -4.30 4.61
CA TYR A 136 11.34 -5.47 5.26
C TYR A 136 10.42 -6.69 5.15
N GLU A 137 9.12 -6.51 5.38
CA GLU A 137 8.10 -7.57 5.25
C GLU A 137 8.11 -8.16 3.84
N ILE A 138 8.02 -7.30 2.82
CA ILE A 138 8.02 -7.70 1.40
C ILE A 138 9.27 -8.49 1.03
N ARG A 139 10.46 -8.04 1.47
CA ARG A 139 11.69 -8.78 1.18
C ARG A 139 11.68 -10.16 1.80
N LYS A 140 11.19 -10.28 3.03
CA LYS A 140 11.13 -11.56 3.73
C LYS A 140 10.10 -12.50 3.10
N ILE A 141 8.94 -11.99 2.66
CA ILE A 141 7.95 -12.72 1.87
C ILE A 141 8.59 -13.24 0.58
N ALA A 142 9.37 -12.40 -0.11
CA ALA A 142 10.09 -12.81 -1.31
C ALA A 142 11.24 -13.81 -1.06
N GLY A 143 11.59 -14.09 0.19
CA GLY A 143 12.63 -15.06 0.55
C GLY A 143 14.05 -14.65 0.14
N ILE A 144 14.33 -13.36 -0.09
CA ILE A 144 15.63 -12.91 -0.58
C ILE A 144 16.44 -12.09 0.44
N ALA A 145 17.76 -12.14 0.29
CA ALA A 145 18.68 -11.32 1.07
C ALA A 145 18.64 -9.84 0.65
N GLN A 146 19.19 -8.95 1.48
CA GLN A 146 19.18 -7.50 1.23
C GLN A 146 19.92 -7.10 -0.05
N ILE A 147 21.05 -7.75 -0.36
CA ILE A 147 21.88 -7.41 -1.53
C ILE A 147 21.11 -7.70 -2.84
N PRO A 148 20.58 -8.92 -3.08
CA PRO A 148 19.77 -9.19 -4.26
C PRO A 148 18.52 -8.29 -4.39
N MET A 149 17.88 -7.93 -3.27
CA MET A 149 16.72 -7.03 -3.33
C MET A 149 17.15 -5.60 -3.72
N ALA A 150 18.25 -5.10 -3.16
CA ALA A 150 18.80 -3.79 -3.51
C ALA A 150 19.15 -3.72 -5.01
N GLU A 151 19.75 -4.77 -5.55
CA GLU A 151 20.05 -4.91 -6.98
C GLU A 151 18.78 -4.92 -7.84
N LYS A 152 17.75 -5.69 -7.48
CA LYS A 152 16.45 -5.70 -8.20
C LYS A 152 15.79 -4.32 -8.24
N LEU A 153 15.89 -3.57 -7.15
CA LEU A 153 15.36 -2.22 -7.01
C LEU A 153 16.27 -1.14 -7.61
N GLY A 154 17.49 -1.50 -8.06
CA GLY A 154 18.44 -0.55 -8.65
C GLY A 154 19.00 0.47 -7.64
N VAL A 155 19.07 0.13 -6.35
CA VAL A 155 19.58 1.01 -5.30
C VAL A 155 20.84 0.47 -4.65
N ASN A 156 21.68 1.37 -4.15
CA ASN A 156 22.85 0.97 -3.35
C ASN A 156 22.42 0.24 -2.07
N ILE A 157 23.15 -0.80 -1.67
CA ILE A 157 22.88 -1.59 -0.45
C ILE A 157 22.78 -0.73 0.83
N LYS A 158 23.55 0.36 0.95
CA LYS A 158 23.46 1.30 2.07
C LYS A 158 22.11 2.02 2.07
N LYS A 159 21.69 2.54 0.92
CA LYS A 159 20.36 3.17 0.75
C LYS A 159 19.27 2.16 1.07
N TYR A 160 19.36 0.93 0.56
CA TYR A 160 18.39 -0.13 0.85
C TYR A 160 18.24 -0.44 2.35
N ARG A 161 19.35 -0.58 3.07
CA ARG A 161 19.34 -0.81 4.52
C ARG A 161 18.68 0.35 5.29
N MET A 162 18.90 1.59 4.85
CA MET A 162 18.26 2.77 5.44
C MET A 162 16.75 2.79 5.16
N LEU A 163 16.31 2.36 3.97
CA LEU A 163 14.90 2.25 3.62
C LEU A 163 14.19 1.22 4.50
N GLU A 164 14.76 0.02 4.69
CA GLU A 164 14.16 -1.00 5.56
C GLU A 164 14.01 -0.55 7.02
N LYS A 165 14.97 0.25 7.50
CA LYS A 165 14.98 0.82 8.86
C LYS A 165 14.16 2.10 9.01
N LYS A 166 13.41 2.51 7.97
CA LYS A 166 12.66 3.78 7.90
C LYS A 166 13.51 5.04 8.14
N GLN A 167 14.82 4.98 7.96
CA GLN A 167 15.73 6.14 8.12
C GLN A 167 15.73 7.06 6.90
N THR A 168 15.25 6.55 5.77
CA THR A 168 15.09 7.30 4.52
C THR A 168 13.82 6.83 3.85
N ALA A 169 13.14 7.72 3.13
CA ALA A 169 11.91 7.41 2.43
C ALA A 169 12.15 7.30 0.91
N PRO A 170 11.45 6.39 0.20
CA PRO A 170 11.59 6.23 -1.24
C PRO A 170 10.89 7.37 -2.00
N ASP A 171 11.57 7.93 -3.00
CA ASP A 171 10.98 8.84 -3.97
C ASP A 171 9.97 8.13 -4.89
N ALA A 172 9.23 8.89 -5.70
CA ALA A 172 8.20 8.33 -6.57
C ALA A 172 8.75 7.33 -7.61
N GLU A 173 9.97 7.52 -8.11
CA GLU A 173 10.54 6.58 -9.08
C GLU A 173 10.86 5.24 -8.40
N LEU A 174 11.45 5.29 -7.20
CA LEU A 174 11.73 4.09 -6.42
C LEU A 174 10.46 3.38 -5.94
N LEU A 175 9.42 4.11 -5.52
CA LEU A 175 8.13 3.52 -5.17
C LEU A 175 7.50 2.76 -6.35
N LEU A 176 7.58 3.34 -7.55
CA LEU A 176 7.10 2.69 -8.76
C LEU A 176 7.89 1.41 -9.04
N ARG A 177 9.21 1.45 -8.86
CA ARG A 177 10.06 0.26 -9.02
C ARG A 177 9.73 -0.83 -8.00
N ILE A 178 9.47 -0.46 -6.74
CA ILE A 178 9.05 -1.42 -5.71
C ILE A 178 7.72 -2.07 -6.12
N TYR A 179 6.75 -1.28 -6.56
CA TYR A 179 5.46 -1.79 -7.07
C TYR A 179 5.65 -2.76 -8.24
N GLU A 180 6.42 -2.39 -9.26
CA GLU A 180 6.69 -3.25 -10.43
C GLU A 180 7.35 -4.59 -10.06
N VAL A 181 8.25 -4.59 -9.06
CA VAL A 181 9.00 -5.79 -8.66
C VAL A 181 8.23 -6.68 -7.69
N THR A 182 7.38 -6.10 -6.84
CA THR A 182 6.82 -6.80 -5.68
C THR A 182 5.29 -6.87 -5.67
N GLY A 183 4.62 -6.03 -6.45
CA GLY A 183 3.17 -5.82 -6.36
C GLY A 183 2.74 -4.97 -5.16
N CYS A 184 3.65 -4.56 -4.28
CA CYS A 184 3.29 -3.73 -3.13
C CYS A 184 2.79 -2.37 -3.59
N LYS A 185 1.54 -2.05 -3.21
CA LYS A 185 0.95 -0.75 -3.50
C LYS A 185 1.75 0.38 -2.80
N PRO A 186 2.03 1.49 -3.50
CA PRO A 186 2.84 2.57 -2.94
C PRO A 186 2.28 3.20 -1.66
N SER A 187 0.96 3.22 -1.48
CA SER A 187 0.32 3.76 -0.27
C SER A 187 0.76 3.06 1.01
N LEU A 188 1.11 1.76 0.95
CA LEU A 188 1.55 0.98 2.10
C LEU A 188 2.95 1.41 2.60
N LEU A 189 3.73 2.08 1.75
CA LEU A 189 5.09 2.53 2.05
C LEU A 189 5.17 4.00 2.50
N LEU A 190 4.04 4.71 2.58
CA LEU A 190 3.97 6.12 3.00
C LEU A 190 3.84 6.35 4.52
N ASP A 191 3.98 5.28 5.32
CA ASP A 191 3.98 5.29 6.80
C ASP A 191 2.70 5.89 7.43
N ASN A 192 1.54 5.31 7.10
CA ASN A 192 0.23 5.76 7.58
C ASN A 192 -0.24 5.11 8.90
N GLY A 193 0.61 4.34 9.59
CA GLY A 193 0.30 3.70 10.88
C GLY A 193 -0.75 2.57 10.87
N HIS A 194 -1.61 2.47 9.85
CA HIS A 194 -2.75 1.55 9.80
C HIS A 194 -2.71 0.59 8.61
N VAL A 195 -1.56 -0.05 8.36
CA VAL A 195 -1.33 -0.87 7.15
C VAL A 195 -2.28 -2.07 7.07
N GLU A 196 -2.54 -2.78 8.17
CA GLU A 196 -3.44 -3.93 8.22
C GLU A 196 -4.84 -3.54 7.79
N LYS A 197 -5.37 -2.46 8.38
CA LYS A 197 -6.69 -1.92 8.04
C LYS A 197 -6.78 -1.50 6.58
N MET A 198 -5.76 -0.79 6.07
CA MET A 198 -5.70 -0.39 4.66
C MET A 198 -5.75 -1.60 3.72
N ILE A 199 -5.01 -2.66 4.05
CA ILE A 199 -5.00 -3.90 3.27
C ILE A 199 -6.37 -4.58 3.34
N ILE A 200 -6.94 -4.73 4.55
CA ILE A 200 -8.24 -5.40 4.74
C ILE A 200 -9.34 -4.67 3.95
N ASP A 201 -9.44 -3.35 4.06
CA ASP A 201 -10.49 -2.55 3.37
C ASP A 201 -10.39 -2.64 1.84
N GLU A 202 -9.17 -2.72 1.31
CA GLU A 202 -8.88 -2.82 -0.11
C GLU A 202 -9.11 -4.23 -0.66
N LEU A 203 -8.72 -5.28 0.07
CA LEU A 203 -9.04 -6.68 -0.28
C LEU A 203 -10.54 -6.93 -0.18
N TRP A 204 -11.19 -6.37 0.84
CA TRP A 204 -12.64 -6.46 1.05
C TRP A 204 -13.43 -5.89 -0.13
N GLY A 205 -12.99 -4.74 -0.66
CA GLY A 205 -13.61 -4.10 -1.82
C GLY A 205 -13.56 -4.92 -3.12
N GLN A 206 -12.70 -5.94 -3.19
CA GLN A 206 -12.60 -6.86 -4.34
C GLN A 206 -13.60 -8.02 -4.25
N LEU A 207 -14.22 -8.23 -3.09
CA LEU A 207 -15.14 -9.34 -2.85
C LEU A 207 -16.57 -8.99 -3.25
N THR A 208 -17.31 -10.01 -3.67
CA THR A 208 -18.76 -9.87 -3.90
C THR A 208 -19.52 -9.82 -2.57
N LEU A 209 -20.66 -9.11 -2.54
CA LEU A 209 -21.50 -8.99 -1.33
C LEU A 209 -21.86 -10.33 -0.66
N PRO A 210 -22.18 -11.42 -1.39
CA PRO A 210 -22.44 -12.72 -0.76
C PRO A 210 -21.23 -13.27 0.00
N VAL A 211 -20.04 -13.18 -0.61
CA VAL A 211 -18.78 -13.66 -0.01
C VAL A 211 -18.41 -12.81 1.20
N GLN A 212 -18.57 -11.49 1.11
CA GLN A 212 -18.41 -10.59 2.25
C GLN A 212 -19.28 -11.00 3.45
N LYS A 213 -20.57 -11.27 3.23
CA LYS A 213 -21.47 -11.70 4.32
C LYS A 213 -21.04 -13.02 4.96
N GLU A 214 -20.59 -13.99 4.16
CA GLU A 214 -20.09 -15.29 4.64
C GLU A 214 -18.85 -15.11 5.52
N ILE A 215 -17.84 -14.37 5.03
CA ILE A 215 -16.60 -14.11 5.76
C ILE A 215 -16.88 -13.37 7.07
N LEU A 216 -17.74 -12.35 7.04
CA LEU A 216 -18.07 -11.56 8.22
C LEU A 216 -18.73 -12.40 9.31
N ALA A 217 -19.64 -13.31 8.93
CA ALA A 217 -20.30 -14.21 9.86
C ALA A 217 -19.28 -15.14 10.55
N LEU A 218 -18.36 -15.72 9.77
CA LEU A 218 -17.30 -16.58 10.30
C LEU A 218 -16.33 -15.80 11.20
N ALA A 219 -15.91 -14.60 10.79
CA ALA A 219 -15.01 -13.76 11.57
C ALA A 219 -15.60 -13.38 12.94
N LYS A 220 -16.90 -13.06 12.99
CA LYS A 220 -17.62 -12.76 14.24
C LYS A 220 -17.67 -13.97 15.18
N GLN A 221 -17.87 -15.18 14.66
CA GLN A 221 -17.85 -16.41 15.46
C GLN A 221 -16.47 -16.67 16.07
N VAL A 222 -15.42 -16.48 15.27
CA VAL A 222 -14.03 -16.64 15.72
C VAL A 222 -13.64 -15.60 16.77
N ASP A 223 -14.01 -14.33 16.57
CA ASP A 223 -13.77 -13.27 17.55
C ASP A 223 -14.49 -13.56 18.88
N CYS A 224 -15.74 -14.02 18.83
CA CYS A 224 -16.46 -14.47 20.02
C CYS A 224 -15.73 -15.63 20.73
N PHE A 225 -15.16 -16.58 19.97
CA PHE A 225 -14.39 -17.69 20.54
C PHE A 225 -13.13 -17.23 21.27
N PHE A 226 -12.42 -16.22 20.76
CA PHE A 226 -11.23 -15.68 21.44
C PHE A 226 -11.55 -14.81 22.66
N LYS A 227 -12.79 -14.31 22.79
CA LYS A 227 -13.24 -13.50 23.93
C LYS A 227 -13.86 -14.31 25.07
N MET A 228 -14.11 -15.60 24.87
CA MET A 228 -14.57 -16.54 25.92
C MET A 228 -13.40 -17.03 26.76
#